data_AF-A0A495IIW9-F1
#
_entry.id   AF-A0A495IIW9-F1
#
_cell.length_a   1.000
_cell.length_b   1.000
_cell.length_c   1.000
_cell.angle_alpha   90.00
_cell.angle_beta   90.00
_cell.angle_gamma   90.00
#
_symmetry.space_group_name_H-M   'P 1'
#
loop_
_entity.id
_entity.type
_entity.pdbx_description
1 polymer ?
#
loop_
_entity_poly.entity_id
_entity_poly.type
_entity_poly.pdbx_seq_one_letter_code
_entity_poly.pdbx_strand_id
1 'polypeptide(L)'
;MDDDEADDGHVIFSLLVNSEERLDALAGFPGRARAAAPVDDHLYEVYETSFDDADWASRAERLDSCIHEAVDALVGTGVSLDALGADDVLVRAFFTFPRGAETLSAEAVQRLASCHATIWIDFHG
;
A
#
# COMPACT_ATOMS: atom_id res chain seq x y z
N MET A 1 22.09 14.01 27.27
CA MET A 1 20.70 14.19 26.84
C MET A 1 20.56 13.15 25.77
N ASP A 2 19.96 12.03 26.15
CA ASP A 2 19.57 11.00 25.20
C ASP A 2 18.42 11.60 24.41
N ASP A 3 18.68 11.92 23.15
CA ASP A 3 17.61 12.11 22.16
C ASP A 3 17.04 10.72 21.87
N ASP A 4 16.34 10.14 22.86
CA ASP A 4 15.27 9.20 22.57
C ASP A 4 14.18 10.06 21.95
N GLU A 5 14.29 10.32 20.65
CA GLU A 5 13.12 10.71 19.85
C GLU A 5 12.07 9.65 20.14
N ALA A 6 11.05 10.06 20.89
CA ALA A 6 9.90 9.23 21.15
C ALA A 6 9.41 8.76 19.78
N ASP A 7 9.46 7.46 19.55
CA ASP A 7 8.91 6.90 18.34
C ASP A 7 7.39 7.15 18.40
N ASP A 8 6.95 8.22 17.75
CA ASP A 8 5.57 8.73 17.80
C ASP A 8 4.57 7.76 17.11
N GLY A 9 5.05 6.58 16.69
CA GLY A 9 4.25 5.54 16.10
C GLY A 9 3.85 5.88 14.66
N HIS A 10 4.74 6.56 13.94
CA HIS A 10 4.47 7.01 12.57
C HIS A 10 4.38 5.83 11.60
N VAL A 11 3.25 5.71 10.92
CA VAL A 11 2.99 4.69 9.90
C VAL A 11 2.75 5.36 8.57
N ILE A 12 3.38 4.81 7.53
CA ILE A 12 3.08 5.13 6.14
C ILE A 12 2.54 3.87 5.48
N PHE A 13 1.43 3.98 4.77
CA PHE A 13 0.86 2.91 3.96
C PHE A 13 0.49 3.42 2.58
N SER A 14 0.90 2.69 1.55
CA SER A 14 0.46 2.94 0.18
C SER A 14 0.15 1.65 -0.58
N LEU A 15 -0.84 1.73 -1.47
CA LEU A 15 -1.22 0.68 -2.41
C LEU A 15 -1.03 1.21 -3.83
N LEU A 16 -0.16 0.53 -4.58
CA LEU A 16 0.24 0.92 -5.92
C LEU A 16 -0.01 -0.24 -6.89
N VAL A 17 -0.47 0.07 -8.10
CA VAL A 17 -0.52 -0.90 -9.22
C VAL A 17 0.43 -0.43 -10.29
N ASN A 18 1.33 -1.30 -10.73
CA ASN A 18 2.21 -1.07 -11.86
C ASN A 18 1.90 -2.08 -12.97
N SER A 19 1.96 -1.64 -14.22
CA SER A 19 1.58 -2.47 -15.37
C SER A 19 2.33 -1.99 -16.61
N GLU A 20 2.76 -2.91 -17.47
CA GLU A 20 3.31 -2.54 -18.80
C GLU A 20 2.20 -1.97 -19.70
N GLU A 21 0.99 -2.53 -19.64
CA GLU A 21 -0.17 -2.05 -20.38
C GLU A 21 -1.06 -1.11 -19.56
N ARG A 22 -1.83 -0.27 -20.26
CA ARG A 22 -2.80 0.62 -19.62
C ARG A 22 -4.01 -0.16 -19.11
N LEU A 23 -4.28 -0.06 -17.82
CA LEU A 23 -5.49 -0.56 -17.18
C LEU A 23 -6.55 0.55 -17.12
N ASP A 24 -7.50 0.54 -18.07
CA ASP A 24 -8.51 1.59 -18.18
C ASP A 24 -9.41 1.74 -16.94
N ALA A 25 -9.67 0.63 -16.23
CA ALA A 25 -10.40 0.66 -14.97
C ALA A 25 -9.71 1.54 -13.92
N LEU A 26 -8.38 1.64 -13.95
CA LEU A 26 -7.57 2.41 -13.00
C LEU A 26 -7.32 3.85 -13.45
N ALA A 27 -7.88 4.30 -14.58
CA ALA A 27 -7.63 5.63 -15.15
C ALA A 27 -8.04 6.79 -14.23
N GLY A 28 -8.89 6.54 -13.22
CA GLY A 28 -9.29 7.51 -12.21
C GLY A 28 -8.23 7.78 -11.14
N PHE A 29 -7.22 6.92 -11.00
CA PHE A 29 -6.14 7.12 -10.05
C PHE A 29 -5.04 8.00 -10.66
N PRO A 30 -4.47 8.94 -9.88
CA PRO A 30 -3.40 9.78 -10.35
C PRO A 30 -2.19 8.92 -10.74
N GLY A 31 -1.85 8.93 -12.03
CA GLY A 31 -0.66 8.26 -12.52
C GLY A 31 0.57 9.11 -12.26
N ARG A 32 1.43 8.72 -11.32
CA ARG A 32 2.80 9.28 -11.24
C ARG A 32 3.64 8.62 -12.33
N ALA A 33 3.67 9.22 -13.52
CA ALA A 33 4.66 8.84 -14.52
C ALA A 33 6.05 8.99 -13.90
N ARG A 34 6.73 7.88 -13.60
CA ARG A 34 8.07 7.93 -13.00
C ARG A 34 9.04 8.34 -14.10
N ALA A 35 9.37 9.63 -14.16
CA ALA A 35 10.42 10.14 -15.03
C ALA A 35 11.79 9.58 -14.59
N ALA A 36 12.16 8.37 -15.01
CA ALA A 36 13.57 7.88 -15.04
C ALA A 36 13.79 6.46 -15.62
N ALA A 37 12.86 5.83 -16.36
CA ALA A 37 13.16 4.55 -17.05
C ALA A 37 12.54 4.50 -18.47
N PRO A 38 13.20 3.87 -19.47
CA PRO A 38 12.87 4.03 -20.88
C PRO A 38 11.92 2.95 -21.43
N VAL A 39 10.94 2.52 -20.63
CA VAL A 39 9.82 1.67 -21.06
C VAL A 39 8.62 2.13 -20.22
N ASP A 40 7.54 2.51 -20.90
CA ASP A 40 6.42 3.28 -20.33
C ASP A 40 5.54 2.41 -19.40
N ASP A 41 6.02 2.04 -18.22
CA ASP A 41 5.19 1.34 -17.23
C ASP A 41 4.15 2.32 -16.66
N HIS A 42 2.88 1.93 -16.71
CA HIS A 42 1.79 2.64 -16.06
C HIS A 42 1.86 2.42 -14.54
N LEU A 43 1.84 3.50 -13.76
CA LEU A 43 1.78 3.46 -12.31
C LEU A 43 0.48 4.12 -11.85
N TYR A 44 -0.30 3.42 -11.02
CA TYR A 44 -1.54 3.89 -10.45
C TYR A 44 -1.41 3.96 -8.92
N GLU A 45 -1.55 5.16 -8.36
CA GLU A 45 -1.59 5.38 -6.92
C GLU A 45 -3.03 5.23 -6.41
N VAL A 46 -3.35 4.03 -5.94
CA VAL A 46 -4.69 3.66 -5.50
C VAL A 46 -5.00 4.29 -4.15
N TYR A 47 -4.03 4.26 -3.24
CA TYR A 47 -4.16 4.77 -1.89
C TYR A 47 -2.79 5.16 -1.35
N GLU A 48 -2.73 6.27 -0.63
CA GLU A 48 -1.57 6.71 0.15
C GLU A 48 -2.10 7.36 1.44
N THR A 49 -1.60 6.93 2.58
CA THR A 49 -1.90 7.54 3.88
C THR A 49 -0.67 7.53 4.76
N SER A 50 -0.62 8.50 5.67
CA SER A 50 0.33 8.52 6.77
C SER A 50 -0.36 9.00 8.02
N PHE A 51 0.05 8.47 9.16
CA PHE A 51 -0.51 8.86 10.45
C PHE A 51 0.42 8.53 11.60
N ASP A 52 0.30 9.32 12.66
CA ASP A 52 0.93 9.10 13.95
C ASP A 52 -0.12 8.55 14.93
N ASP A 53 0.24 7.50 15.65
CA ASP A 53 -0.56 6.98 16.77
C ASP A 53 0.39 6.28 17.74
N ALA A 54 0.47 6.75 18.98
CA ALA A 54 1.37 6.17 19.98
C ALA A 54 0.88 4.82 20.52
N ASP A 55 -0.44 4.55 20.49
CA ASP A 55 -1.01 3.31 21.00
C ASP A 55 -0.98 2.23 19.91
N TRP A 56 -0.25 1.14 20.17
CA TRP A 56 -0.01 0.09 19.18
C TRP A 56 -1.30 -0.62 18.72
N ALA A 57 -2.28 -0.76 19.62
CA ALA A 57 -3.53 -1.45 19.30
C ALA A 57 -4.42 -0.57 18.42
N SER A 58 -4.57 0.70 18.79
CA SER A 58 -5.25 1.72 17.97
C SER A 58 -4.58 1.88 16.59
N ARG A 59 -3.25 1.92 16.56
CA ARG A 59 -2.45 1.98 15.34
C ARG A 59 -2.71 0.79 14.41
N ALA A 60 -2.71 -0.42 14.95
CA ALA A 60 -3.00 -1.64 14.20
C ALA A 60 -4.44 -1.65 13.65
N GLU A 61 -5.44 -1.30 14.47
CA GLU A 61 -6.85 -1.21 14.04
C GLU A 61 -7.04 -0.18 12.93
N ARG A 62 -6.38 0.99 13.06
CA ARG A 62 -6.43 2.04 12.05
C ARG A 62 -5.76 1.61 10.75
N LEU A 63 -4.61 0.94 10.82
CA LEU A 63 -3.94 0.42 9.64
C LEU A 63 -4.78 -0.63 8.91
N ASP A 64 -5.39 -1.56 9.65
CA ASP A 64 -6.30 -2.56 9.09
C ASP A 64 -7.47 -1.88 8.36
N SER A 65 -8.07 -0.84 8.96
CA SER A 65 -9.11 -0.04 8.30
C SER A 65 -8.61 0.58 7.00
N CYS A 66 -7.42 1.20 7.00
CA CYS A 66 -6.83 1.79 5.81
C CYS A 66 -6.56 0.74 4.71
N ILE A 67 -6.11 -0.46 5.07
CA ILE A 67 -5.91 -1.57 4.12
C ILE A 67 -7.22 -1.98 3.47
N HIS A 68 -8.29 -2.11 4.26
CA HIS A 68 -9.62 -2.44 3.74
C HIS A 68 -10.13 -1.37 2.79
N GLU A 69 -10.03 -0.09 3.16
CA GLU A 69 -10.41 1.04 2.31
C GLU A 69 -9.63 1.04 0.99
N ALA A 70 -8.32 0.79 1.03
CA ALA A 70 -7.48 0.75 -0.16
C ALA A 70 -7.86 -0.38 -1.12
N VAL A 71 -8.12 -1.58 -0.59
CA VAL A 71 -8.55 -2.72 -1.41
C VAL A 71 -9.98 -2.51 -1.92
N ASP A 72 -10.87 -1.93 -1.13
CA ASP A 72 -12.24 -1.57 -1.56
C ASP A 72 -12.20 -0.52 -2.67
N ALA A 73 -11.32 0.47 -2.58
CA ALA A 73 -11.11 1.46 -3.64
C ALA A 73 -10.61 0.81 -4.93
N LEU A 74 -9.66 -0.13 -4.84
CA LEU A 74 -9.16 -0.89 -5.98
C LEU A 74 -10.27 -1.70 -6.65
N VAL A 75 -10.98 -2.52 -5.87
CA VAL A 75 -12.07 -3.38 -6.37
C VAL A 75 -13.23 -2.53 -6.90
N GLY A 76 -13.51 -1.39 -6.28
CA GLY A 76 -14.54 -0.44 -6.69
C GLY A 76 -14.33 0.15 -8.09
N THR A 77 -13.11 0.09 -8.64
CA THR A 77 -12.84 0.48 -10.03
C THR A 77 -13.43 -0.48 -11.06
N GLY A 78 -13.75 -1.71 -10.66
CA GLY A 78 -14.17 -2.77 -11.57
C GLY A 78 -13.03 -3.45 -12.33
N VAL A 79 -11.77 -3.20 -11.98
CA VAL A 79 -10.64 -3.99 -12.48
C VAL A 79 -10.83 -5.46 -12.10
N SER A 80 -10.59 -6.38 -13.04
CA SER A 80 -10.72 -7.81 -12.75
C SER A 80 -9.51 -8.30 -11.95
N LEU A 81 -9.74 -9.27 -11.06
CA LEU A 81 -8.65 -9.93 -10.33
C LEU A 81 -7.68 -10.64 -11.26
N ASP A 82 -8.18 -11.23 -12.35
CA ASP A 82 -7.34 -11.85 -13.38
C ASP A 82 -6.38 -10.85 -14.05
N ALA A 83 -6.82 -9.60 -14.26
CA ALA A 83 -5.94 -8.54 -14.78
C ALA A 83 -4.91 -8.11 -13.75
N LEU A 84 -5.26 -8.07 -12.46
CA LEU A 84 -4.31 -7.76 -11.39
C LEU A 84 -3.28 -8.88 -11.15
N GLY A 85 -3.61 -10.11 -11.52
CA GLY A 85 -2.74 -11.28 -11.40
C GLY A 85 -1.95 -11.62 -12.67
N ALA A 86 -1.99 -10.76 -13.70
CA ALA A 86 -1.22 -10.95 -14.93
C ALA A 86 0.29 -10.76 -14.68
N ASP A 87 1.13 -11.45 -15.46
CA ASP A 87 2.59 -11.47 -15.25
C ASP A 87 3.27 -10.10 -15.42
N ASP A 88 2.65 -9.19 -16.19
CA ASP A 88 3.09 -7.82 -16.44
C ASP A 88 2.51 -6.80 -15.45
N VAL A 89 1.69 -7.26 -14.49
CA VAL A 89 1.03 -6.41 -13.49
C VAL A 89 1.58 -6.71 -12.10
N LEU A 90 1.94 -5.65 -11.38
CA LEU A 90 2.48 -5.71 -10.03
C LEU A 90 1.68 -4.81 -9.09
N VAL A 91 0.88 -5.44 -8.21
CA VAL A 91 0.22 -4.77 -7.09
C VAL A 91 1.17 -4.76 -5.88
N ARG A 92 1.46 -3.58 -5.32
CA ARG A 92 2.39 -3.40 -4.20
C ARG A 92 1.72 -2.69 -3.04
N ALA A 93 1.76 -3.31 -1.88
CA ALA A 93 1.41 -2.69 -0.61
C ALA A 93 2.71 -2.36 0.14
N PHE A 94 3.02 -1.08 0.29
CA PHE A 94 4.21 -0.62 0.98
C PHE A 94 3.84 -0.09 2.36
N PHE A 95 4.58 -0.55 3.37
CA PHE A 95 4.42 -0.17 4.76
C PHE A 95 5.75 0.38 5.28
N THR A 96 5.70 1.53 5.96
CA THR A 96 6.77 1.98 6.83
C THR A 96 6.24 1.99 8.25
N PHE A 97 6.90 1.26 9.14
CA PHE A 97 6.52 1.14 10.53
C PHE A 97 7.47 1.90 11.46
N PRO A 98 6.99 2.28 12.66
CA PRO A 98 7.87 2.66 13.76
C PRO A 98 8.82 1.50 14.13
N ARG A 99 9.92 1.82 14.82
CA ARG A 99 10.86 0.84 15.34
C ARG A 99 10.18 0.00 16.43
N GLY A 100 9.98 -1.28 16.14
CA GLY A 100 9.37 -2.22 17.06
C GLY A 100 8.78 -3.41 16.31
N ALA A 101 8.16 -4.32 17.05
CA ALA A 101 7.39 -5.40 16.44
C ALA A 101 5.98 -4.91 16.09
N GLU A 102 5.81 -4.35 14.90
CA GLU A 102 4.49 -4.14 14.31
C GLU A 102 4.01 -5.42 13.63
N THR A 103 2.72 -5.71 13.76
CA THR A 103 2.10 -6.89 13.15
C THR A 103 0.90 -6.49 12.30
N LEU A 104 0.92 -6.88 11.03
CA LEU A 104 -0.29 -6.90 10.22
C LEU A 104 -1.20 -8.04 10.68
N SER A 105 -2.51 -7.79 10.77
CA SER A 105 -3.44 -8.85 11.09
C SER A 105 -3.51 -9.88 9.96
N ALA A 106 -3.89 -11.12 10.30
CA ALA A 106 -4.07 -12.16 9.29
C ALA A 106 -5.17 -11.80 8.29
N GLU A 107 -6.20 -11.07 8.73
CA GLU A 107 -7.29 -10.59 7.87
C GLU A 107 -6.78 -9.55 6.88
N ALA A 108 -5.99 -8.57 7.33
CA ALA A 108 -5.36 -7.59 6.43
C ALA A 108 -4.46 -8.24 5.38
N VAL A 109 -3.66 -9.23 5.78
CA VAL A 109 -2.83 -10.01 4.83
C VAL A 109 -3.69 -10.75 3.81
N GLN A 110 -4.78 -11.39 4.25
CA GLN A 110 -5.71 -12.07 3.32
C GLN A 110 -6.39 -11.07 2.38
N ARG A 111 -6.74 -9.88 2.88
CA ARG A 111 -7.36 -8.81 2.09
C ARG A 111 -6.42 -8.34 0.99
N LEU A 112 -5.16 -8.10 1.30
CA LEU A 112 -4.11 -7.76 0.32
C LEU A 112 -3.85 -8.90 -0.67
N ALA A 113 -3.76 -10.15 -0.20
CA ALA A 113 -3.57 -11.30 -1.05
C ALA A 113 -4.72 -11.49 -2.06
N SER A 114 -5.95 -11.06 -1.71
CA SER A 114 -7.11 -11.18 -2.59
C SER A 114 -7.01 -10.33 -3.88
N CYS A 115 -6.10 -9.35 -3.93
CA CYS A 115 -5.81 -8.54 -5.11
C CYS A 115 -4.38 -8.72 -5.63
N HIS A 116 -3.74 -9.88 -5.35
CA HIS A 116 -2.37 -10.19 -5.79
C HIS A 116 -1.30 -9.21 -5.26
N ALA A 117 -1.58 -8.52 -4.15
CA ALA A 117 -0.63 -7.56 -3.60
C ALA A 117 0.61 -8.24 -3.00
N THR A 118 1.78 -7.73 -3.39
CA THR A 118 3.05 -8.02 -2.73
C THR A 118 3.25 -7.05 -1.58
N ILE A 119 3.53 -7.58 -0.38
CA ILE A 119 3.73 -6.80 0.85
C ILE A 119 5.21 -6.44 1.00
N TRP A 120 5.52 -5.14 1.05
CA TRP A 120 6.86 -4.60 1.30
C TRP A 120 6.85 -3.84 2.62
N ILE A 121 7.74 -4.22 3.53
CA ILE A 121 7.84 -3.64 4.87
C ILE A 121 9.20 -3.00 5.04
N ASP A 122 9.19 -1.75 5.46
CA ASP A 122 10.36 -0.97 5.88
C ASP A 122 10.14 -0.39 7.28
N PHE A 123 11.21 0.11 7.91
CA PHE A 123 11.16 0.71 9.24
C PHE A 123 11.72 2.14 9.21
N HIS A 124 11.10 3.05 9.96
CA HIS A 124 11.66 4.38 10.17
C HIS A 124 13.00 4.28 10.94
N GLY A 125 14.05 4.81 10.31
CA GLY A 125 15.43 4.82 10.80
C GLY A 125 15.77 6.08 11.57
#